data_AF-A0A927LME0-F1
#
_entry.id   AF-A0A927LME0-F1
#
_cell.length_a   1.000
_cell.length_b   1.000
_cell.length_c   1.000
_cell.angle_alpha   90.00
_cell.angle_beta   90.00
_cell.angle_gamma   90.00
#
_symmetry.space_group_name_H-M   'P 1'
#
loop_
_entity.id
_entity.type
_entity.pdbx_description
1 polymer ?
#
loop_
_entity_poly.entity_id
_entity_poly.type
_entity_poly.pdbx_seq_one_letter_code
_entity_poly.pdbx_strand_id
1 'polypeptide(L)'
;MPFVLKHDKTSQIFTCTLINSYELAYYGTKFWDDEEEARAAYSDFLRSQGVLETGDWQLMELSDHDLKLCNVKLKNDPRLILSFNEETQKMTVSISP
;
A
#
# COMPACT_ATOMS: atom_id res chain seq x y z
N MET A 1 -3.50 5.21 -13.65
CA MET A 1 -2.64 5.64 -12.53
C MET A 1 -2.97 4.71 -11.38
N PRO A 2 -2.01 4.08 -10.71
CA PRO A 2 -2.32 3.09 -9.68
C PRO A 2 -2.92 3.71 -8.42
N PHE A 3 -3.91 3.04 -7.85
CA PHE A 3 -4.54 3.35 -6.58
C PHE A 3 -4.00 2.45 -5.49
N VAL A 4 -3.57 3.03 -4.38
CA VAL A 4 -3.10 2.32 -3.19
C VAL A 4 -4.02 2.61 -2.00
N LEU A 5 -3.87 1.81 -0.95
CA LEU A 5 -4.58 2.04 0.30
C LEU A 5 -3.75 2.89 1.25
N LYS A 6 -4.27 4.04 1.65
CA LYS A 6 -3.74 4.90 2.70
C LYS A 6 -4.65 4.82 3.92
N HIS A 7 -4.07 4.61 5.09
CA HIS A 7 -4.75 4.73 6.37
C HIS A 7 -5.00 6.21 6.69
N ASP A 8 -6.22 6.58 7.06
CA ASP A 8 -6.64 7.95 7.33
C ASP A 8 -5.91 8.55 8.55
N LYS A 9 -5.92 7.83 9.69
CA LYS A 9 -5.30 8.32 10.94
C LYS A 9 -3.76 8.37 10.96
N THR A 10 -3.09 7.41 10.34
CA THR A 10 -1.62 7.24 10.43
C THR A 10 -0.89 7.62 9.15
N SER A 11 -1.65 7.94 8.10
CA SER A 11 -1.16 8.13 6.73
C SER A 11 -0.29 6.95 6.24
N GLN A 12 -0.49 5.76 6.82
CA GLN A 12 0.24 4.54 6.48
C GLN A 12 -0.24 3.97 5.16
N ILE A 13 0.67 3.53 4.30
CA ILE A 13 0.33 2.84 3.06
C ILE A 13 0.27 1.33 3.33
N PHE A 14 -0.77 0.67 2.81
CA PHE A 14 -0.95 -0.76 3.01
C PHE A 14 0.10 -1.56 2.23
N THR A 15 0.89 -2.35 2.96
CA THR A 15 1.96 -3.17 2.41
C THR A 15 1.77 -4.62 2.77
N CYS A 16 2.00 -5.52 1.81
CA CYS A 16 1.81 -6.95 1.98
C CYS A 16 2.77 -7.74 1.08
N THR A 17 2.85 -9.03 1.32
CA THR A 17 3.58 -9.94 0.43
C THR A 17 2.76 -10.18 -0.82
N LEU A 18 3.30 -9.77 -1.96
CA LEU A 18 2.75 -9.95 -3.30
C LEU A 18 3.57 -10.99 -4.04
N ILE A 19 2.99 -11.65 -5.04
CA ILE A 19 3.69 -12.62 -5.89
C ILE A 19 3.82 -12.00 -7.28
N ASN A 20 5.04 -11.98 -7.83
CA ASN A 20 5.26 -11.46 -9.19
C ASN A 20 4.95 -12.53 -10.26
N SER A 21 5.07 -12.16 -11.54
CA SER A 21 4.86 -13.08 -12.67
C SER A 21 5.85 -14.26 -12.74
N TYR A 22 6.92 -14.24 -11.93
CA TYR A 22 7.90 -15.32 -11.82
C TYR A 22 7.66 -16.19 -10.58
N GLU A 23 6.47 -16.09 -9.96
CA GLU A 23 6.10 -16.82 -8.73
C GLU A 23 6.99 -16.49 -7.53
N LEU A 24 7.71 -15.38 -7.57
CA LEU A 24 8.54 -14.91 -6.46
C LEU A 24 7.72 -13.97 -5.56
N ALA A 25 7.63 -14.35 -4.29
CA ALA A 25 7.06 -13.52 -3.25
C ALA A 25 7.97 -12.33 -2.96
N TYR A 26 7.39 -11.12 -2.95
CA TYR A 26 8.06 -9.89 -2.57
C TYR A 26 7.14 -9.02 -1.71
N TYR A 27 7.71 -8.32 -0.74
CA TYR A 27 7.02 -7.37 0.10
C TYR A 27 6.92 -6.03 -0.61
N GLY A 28 5.68 -5.62 -0.87
CA GLY A 28 5.38 -4.48 -1.71
C GLY A 28 4.09 -3.78 -1.28
N THR A 29 3.80 -2.68 -1.97
CA THR A 29 2.52 -1.97 -1.80
C THR A 29 1.47 -2.60 -2.69
N LYS A 30 0.30 -2.96 -2.13
CA LYS A 30 -0.84 -3.40 -2.95
C LYS A 30 -1.41 -2.20 -3.69
N PHE A 31 -1.58 -2.34 -5.01
CA PHE A 31 -2.19 -1.34 -5.86
C PHE A 31 -3.24 -1.95 -6.80
N TRP A 32 -4.10 -1.10 -7.34
CA TRP A 32 -5.09 -1.39 -8.37
C TRP A 32 -4.94 -0.39 -9.50
N ASP A 33 -5.15 -0.79 -10.74
CA ASP A 33 -5.07 0.12 -11.89
C ASP A 33 -6.33 0.99 -12.06
N ASP A 34 -7.46 0.52 -11.55
CA ASP A 34 -8.77 1.14 -11.67
C ASP A 34 -9.37 1.49 -10.29
N GLU A 35 -9.93 2.69 -10.16
CA GLU A 35 -10.50 3.19 -8.90
C GLU A 35 -11.80 2.45 -8.52
N GLU A 36 -12.68 2.17 -9.49
CA GLU A 36 -13.96 1.52 -9.24
C GLU A 36 -13.73 0.08 -8.78
N GLU A 37 -12.83 -0.64 -9.45
CA GLU A 37 -12.39 -1.96 -9.02
C GLU A 37 -11.74 -1.93 -7.65
N ALA A 38 -10.84 -0.95 -7.42
CA ALA A 38 -10.20 -0.79 -6.13
C ALA A 38 -11.26 -0.58 -5.04
N ARG A 39 -12.26 0.28 -5.26
CA ARG A 39 -13.30 0.64 -4.29
C ARG A 39 -14.25 -0.52 -3.99
N ALA A 40 -14.54 -1.36 -4.97
CA ALA A 40 -15.33 -2.56 -4.76
C ALA A 40 -14.52 -3.67 -4.04
N ALA A 41 -13.24 -3.82 -4.37
CA ALA A 41 -12.42 -4.95 -3.90
C ALA A 41 -11.64 -4.68 -2.61
N TYR A 42 -11.27 -3.43 -2.31
CA TYR A 42 -10.34 -3.14 -1.21
C TYR A 42 -10.88 -3.57 0.16
N SER A 43 -12.18 -3.39 0.38
CA SER A 43 -12.82 -3.76 1.65
C SER A 43 -12.75 -5.28 1.89
N ASP A 44 -12.96 -6.07 0.85
CA ASP A 44 -12.84 -7.53 0.90
C ASP A 44 -11.36 -7.96 1.06
N PHE A 45 -10.47 -7.32 0.30
CA PHE A 45 -9.03 -7.56 0.39
C PHE A 45 -8.49 -7.29 1.79
N LEU A 46 -8.83 -6.15 2.40
CA LEU A 46 -8.42 -5.81 3.77
C LEU A 46 -8.92 -6.84 4.78
N ARG A 47 -10.17 -7.30 4.66
CA ARG A 47 -10.71 -8.38 5.51
C ARG A 47 -9.96 -9.69 5.31
N SER A 48 -9.60 -10.04 4.08
CA SER A 48 -8.80 -11.22 3.75
C SER A 48 -7.39 -11.14 4.36
N GLN A 49 -6.83 -9.93 4.50
CA GLN A 49 -5.58 -9.69 5.21
C GLN A 49 -5.72 -9.64 6.74
N GLY A 50 -6.94 -9.81 7.29
CA GLY A 50 -7.20 -9.78 8.73
C GLY A 50 -7.36 -8.36 9.30
N VAL A 51 -7.52 -7.34 8.47
CA VAL A 51 -7.79 -5.97 8.91
C VAL A 51 -9.27 -5.84 9.26
N LEU A 52 -9.54 -5.61 10.55
CA LEU A 52 -10.90 -5.47 11.07
C LEU A 52 -11.51 -4.10 10.73
N GLU A 53 -10.70 -3.04 10.81
CA GLU A 53 -11.12 -1.65 10.64
C GLU A 53 -10.87 -1.17 9.22
N THR A 54 -11.62 -1.71 8.25
CA THR A 54 -11.49 -1.31 6.84
C THR A 54 -11.98 0.11 6.56
N GLY A 55 -12.75 0.72 7.47
CA GLY A 55 -13.30 2.06 7.34
C GLY A 55 -12.27 3.18 7.50
N ASP A 56 -11.13 2.90 8.16
CA ASP A 56 -10.02 3.84 8.28
C ASP A 56 -9.09 3.84 7.06
N TRP A 57 -9.34 3.00 6.06
CA TRP A 57 -8.54 2.93 4.85
C TRP A 57 -9.24 3.61 3.68
N GLN A 58 -8.50 4.44 2.96
CA GLN A 58 -8.95 5.20 1.81
C GLN A 58 -8.06 4.92 0.60
N LEU A 59 -8.64 5.04 -0.58
CA LEU A 59 -7.89 4.95 -1.83
C LEU A 59 -7.14 6.26 -2.07
N MET A 60 -5.87 6.14 -2.41
CA MET A 60 -5.00 7.23 -2.78
C MET A 60 -4.40 6.93 -4.15
N GLU A 61 -4.56 7.86 -5.08
CA GLU A 61 -3.89 7.81 -6.38
C GLU A 61 -2.39 8.05 -6.20
N LEU A 62 -1.58 7.23 -6.85
CA LEU A 62 -0.15 7.44 -6.99
C LEU A 62 0.27 7.38 -8.45
N SER A 63 1.35 8.07 -8.76
CA SER A 63 2.03 7.87 -10.04
C SER A 63 2.75 6.53 -10.04
N ASP A 64 2.90 5.92 -11.22
CA ASP A 64 3.68 4.69 -11.40
C ASP A 64 5.11 4.83 -10.84
N HIS A 65 5.70 6.00 -11.05
CA HIS A 65 6.99 6.37 -10.48
C HIS A 65 7.03 6.31 -8.94
N ASP A 66 6.01 6.82 -8.27
CA ASP A 66 5.93 6.82 -6.80
C ASP A 66 5.68 5.42 -6.25
N LEU A 67 4.82 4.64 -6.92
CA LEU A 67 4.58 3.24 -6.56
C LEU A 67 5.88 2.42 -6.67
N LYS A 68 6.66 2.63 -7.73
CA LYS A 68 7.97 1.99 -7.86
C LYS A 68 8.92 2.42 -6.75
N LEU A 69 8.92 3.70 -6.39
CA LEU A 69 9.72 4.23 -5.28
C LEU A 69 9.31 3.60 -3.93
N CYS A 70 8.02 3.36 -3.69
CA CYS A 70 7.52 2.64 -2.53
C CYS A 70 8.16 1.25 -2.41
N ASN A 71 8.07 0.45 -3.48
CA ASN A 71 8.63 -0.91 -3.48
C ASN A 71 10.17 -0.90 -3.30
N VAL A 72 10.86 0.08 -3.88
CA VAL A 72 12.31 0.28 -3.67
C VAL A 72 12.62 0.63 -2.22
N LYS A 73 11.84 1.51 -1.59
CA LYS A 73 12.02 1.92 -0.19
C LYS A 73 11.76 0.77 0.79
N LEU A 74 10.81 -0.12 0.48
CA LEU A 74 10.51 -1.31 1.26
C LEU A 74 11.61 -2.36 1.23
N LYS A 75 12.50 -2.36 0.21
CA LYS A 75 13.64 -3.30 0.10
C LYS A 75 13.26 -4.78 0.29
N ASN A 76 12.02 -5.16 -0.02
CA ASN A 76 11.49 -6.50 0.26
C ASN A 76 11.56 -6.91 1.75
N ASP A 77 11.56 -5.94 2.67
CA ASP A 77 11.65 -6.18 4.12
C ASP A 77 10.26 -5.98 4.77
N PRO A 78 9.63 -7.04 5.30
CA PRO A 78 8.30 -6.96 5.91
C PRO A 78 8.27 -6.17 7.22
N ARG A 79 9.43 -5.80 7.77
CA ARG A 79 9.51 -4.94 8.96
C ARG A 79 9.37 -3.46 8.61
N LEU A 80 9.50 -3.10 7.33
CA LEU A 80 9.37 -1.72 6.88
C LEU A 80 7.91 -1.38 6.60
N ILE A 81 7.48 -0.29 7.21
CA ILE A 81 6.17 0.30 7.06
C ILE A 81 6.32 1.55 6.18
N LEU A 82 5.51 1.66 5.12
CA LEU A 82 5.41 2.88 4.34
C LEU A 82 4.38 3.84 4.96
N SER A 83 4.73 5.11 5.02
CA SER A 83 3.84 6.20 5.40
C SER A 83 3.95 7.33 4.38
N PHE A 84 2.82 7.84 3.95
CA PHE A 84 2.75 9.02 3.12
C PHE A 84 2.70 10.27 4.00
N ASN A 85 3.66 11.17 3.82
CA ASN A 85 3.66 12.45 4.51
C ASN A 85 2.89 13.47 3.67
N GLU A 86 1.73 13.91 4.17
CA GLU A 86 0.83 14.82 3.44
C GLU A 86 1.39 16.26 3.33
N GLU A 87 2.19 16.71 4.30
CA GLU A 87 2.81 18.05 4.29
C GLU A 87 3.88 18.18 3.20
N THR A 88 4.67 17.13 2.99
CA THR A 88 5.79 17.10 2.04
C THR A 88 5.47 16.35 0.75
N GLN A 89 4.29 15.71 0.68
CA GLN A 89 3.85 14.81 -0.38
C GLN A 89 4.89 13.73 -0.71
N LYS A 90 5.54 13.17 0.33
CA LYS A 90 6.64 12.21 0.18
C LYS A 90 6.40 10.91 0.94
N MET A 91 6.85 9.82 0.32
CA MET A 91 6.89 8.49 0.90
C MET A 91 8.03 8.37 1.92
N THR A 92 7.70 8.05 3.15
CA THR A 92 8.63 7.77 4.24
C THR A 92 8.51 6.30 4.63
N VAL A 93 9.63 5.69 5.01
CA VAL A 93 9.62 4.34 5.58
C VAL A 93 10.03 4.40 7.04
N SER A 94 9.32 3.64 7.86
CA SER A 94 9.61 3.45 9.28
C SER A 94 9.73 1.96 9.55
N ILE A 95 10.41 1.58 10.64
CA ILE A 95 10.51 0.19 11.04
C ILE A 95 9.37 -0.07 12.04
N SER A 96 8.60 -1.14 11.83
CA SER A 96 7.63 -1.60 12.84
C SER A 96 8.40 -2.03 14.09
N PRO A 97 8.01 -1.57 15.29
CA PRO A 97 8.63 -1.99 16.55
C PRO A 97 8.44 -3.48 16.83
#